data_AF-A0A415HVI6-F1
#
_entry.id   AF-A0A415HVI6-F1
#
_cell.length_a   1.000
_cell.length_b   1.000
_cell.length_c   1.000
_cell.angle_alpha   90.00
_cell.angle_beta   90.00
_cell.angle_gamma   90.00
#
_symmetry.space_group_name_H-M   'P 1'
#
loop_
_entity.id
_entity.type
_entity.pdbx_description
1 polymer ?
#
loop_
_entity_poly.entity_id
_entity_poly.type
_entity_poly.pdbx_seq_one_letter_code
_entity_poly.pdbx_strand_id
1 'polypeptide(L)'
;MERLTKWEDGSITYNEKRELECGEYCDSCSQGAGICKTVENMIKKLATYEDAEEHGSIVRLPCKVGDTVWDNDFGYPESYEIKAFSYGYCDSYVEPDIEDQIIFYYENYSGSITGAFPMSELGKTVFLTHEEAEKKLEQLKNEI
;
A
#
# COMPACT_ATOMS: atom_id res chain seq x y z
N MET A 1 9.29 -11.24 0.95
CA MET A 1 10.37 -10.27 1.18
C MET A 1 11.56 -11.03 1.75
N GLU A 2 12.79 -10.69 1.36
CA GLU A 2 13.97 -11.23 2.06
C GLU A 2 14.14 -10.50 3.39
N ARG A 3 14.19 -11.25 4.50
CA ARG A 3 14.31 -10.69 5.85
C ARG A 3 15.73 -10.15 6.06
N LEU A 4 15.85 -8.99 6.69
CA LEU A 4 17.11 -8.33 7.03
C LEU A 4 17.47 -8.47 8.51
N THR A 5 16.52 -8.84 9.36
CA THR A 5 16.75 -9.09 10.80
C THR A 5 16.72 -10.57 11.19
N LYS A 6 17.43 -10.93 12.26
CA LYS A 6 17.37 -12.23 12.92
C LYS A 6 17.18 -12.07 14.43
N TRP A 7 16.54 -13.07 15.00
CA TRP A 7 16.49 -13.29 16.44
C TRP A 7 17.64 -14.20 16.86
N GLU A 8 18.51 -13.72 17.74
CA GLU A 8 19.59 -14.49 18.38
C GLU A 8 19.48 -14.34 19.89
N ASP A 9 19.27 -15.45 20.60
CA ASP A 9 19.23 -15.52 22.07
C ASP A 9 18.29 -14.49 22.75
N GLY A 10 17.14 -14.23 22.14
CA GLY A 10 16.16 -13.26 22.63
C GLY A 10 16.51 -11.79 22.33
N SER A 11 17.57 -11.55 21.55
CA SER A 11 17.93 -10.24 21.00
C SER A 11 17.70 -10.18 19.49
N ILE A 12 17.39 -8.99 18.97
CA ILE A 12 17.25 -8.75 17.52
C ILE A 12 18.57 -8.19 17.01
N THR A 13 19.07 -8.77 15.93
CA THR A 13 20.25 -8.28 15.20
C THR A 13 20.02 -8.39 13.69
N TYR A 14 21.01 -8.04 12.88
CA TYR A 14 20.92 -8.03 11.41
C TYR A 14 21.46 -9.34 10.80
N ASN A 15 20.94 -9.73 9.63
CA ASN A 15 21.20 -11.07 9.03
C ASN A 15 22.62 -11.26 8.48
N GLU A 16 23.22 -10.23 7.88
CA GLU A 16 24.58 -10.30 7.32
C GLU A 16 25.56 -9.51 8.19
N LYS A 17 26.72 -10.08 8.56
CA LYS A 17 27.82 -9.36 9.23
C LYS A 17 28.30 -8.16 8.39
N ARG A 18 27.61 -7.04 8.47
CA ARG A 18 28.03 -5.75 7.93
C ARG A 18 28.66 -4.95 9.05
N GLU A 19 29.85 -4.43 8.80
CA GLU A 19 30.42 -3.36 9.61
C GLU A 19 29.54 -2.11 9.39
N LEU A 20 28.40 -2.05 10.07
CA LEU A 20 27.55 -0.87 10.09
C LEU A 20 28.31 0.20 10.89
N GLU A 21 29.11 0.99 10.20
CA GLU A 21 29.71 2.18 10.78
C GLU A 21 28.59 3.14 11.13
N CYS A 22 28.38 3.35 12.44
CA CYS A 22 27.36 4.23 12.99
C CYS A 22 27.36 5.63 12.34
N GLY A 23 28.52 6.10 11.87
CA GLY A 23 28.71 7.43 11.31
C GLY A 23 27.87 7.73 10.05
N GLU A 24 27.50 6.73 9.25
CA GLU A 24 26.66 6.95 8.06
C GLU A 24 25.18 7.19 8.40
N TYR A 25 24.73 6.72 9.56
CA TYR A 25 23.32 6.74 9.97
C TYR A 25 23.09 7.51 11.28
N CYS A 26 24.14 8.10 11.86
CA CYS A 26 24.08 8.82 13.12
C CYS A 26 25.01 10.04 13.07
N ASP A 27 24.39 11.22 12.93
CA ASP A 27 25.07 12.52 12.83
C ASP A 27 25.95 12.89 14.04
N SER A 28 25.93 12.10 15.13
CA SER A 28 26.62 12.43 16.39
C SER A 28 27.01 11.21 17.22
N CYS A 29 27.45 10.12 16.56
CA CYS A 29 27.82 8.89 17.25
C CYS A 29 29.18 9.01 17.95
N SER A 30 29.19 9.46 19.20
CA SER A 30 30.41 9.60 20.02
C SER A 30 31.05 8.27 20.44
N GLN A 31 30.40 7.13 20.18
CA GLN A 31 30.76 5.83 20.73
C GLN A 31 31.55 4.91 19.79
N GLY A 32 31.81 5.31 18.54
CA GLY A 32 32.40 4.40 17.54
C GLY A 32 31.42 3.29 17.14
N ALA A 33 31.69 2.61 16.03
CA ALA A 33 30.76 1.70 15.37
C ALA A 33 30.21 0.60 16.32
N GLY A 34 28.89 0.37 16.26
CA GLY A 34 28.27 -0.88 16.72
C GLY A 34 27.34 -0.82 17.94
N ILE A 35 27.32 0.23 18.76
CA ILE A 35 26.47 0.29 19.99
C ILE A 35 25.63 1.57 20.05
N CYS A 36 25.11 2.01 18.90
CA CYS A 36 24.24 3.17 18.87
C CYS A 36 22.79 2.77 19.13
N LYS A 37 22.21 3.34 20.20
CA LYS A 37 20.80 3.15 20.56
C LYS A 37 19.83 3.46 19.42
N THR A 38 20.19 4.41 18.55
CA THR A 38 19.40 4.74 17.36
C THR A 38 19.35 3.58 16.37
N VAL A 39 20.51 2.99 16.05
CA VAL A 39 20.62 1.84 15.15
C VAL A 39 19.90 0.62 15.74
N GLU A 40 20.05 0.38 17.04
CA GLU A 40 19.33 -0.67 17.75
C GLU A 40 17.80 -0.49 17.62
N ASN A 41 17.28 0.73 17.82
CA ASN A 41 15.85 1.03 17.66
C ASN A 41 15.38 0.84 16.21
N MET A 42 16.19 1.19 15.22
CA MET A 42 15.88 0.98 13.80
C MET A 42 15.75 -0.52 13.49
N ILE A 43 16.71 -1.33 13.95
CA ILE A 43 16.71 -2.79 13.77
C ILE A 43 15.48 -3.41 14.44
N LYS A 44 15.15 -3.01 15.68
CA LYS A 44 13.94 -3.50 16.38
C LYS A 44 12.65 -3.15 15.64
N LYS A 45 12.55 -1.93 15.13
CA LYS A 45 11.39 -1.47 14.37
C LYS A 45 11.27 -2.22 13.03
N LEU A 46 12.39 -2.47 12.36
CA LEU A 46 12.42 -3.27 11.13
C LEU A 46 11.97 -4.71 11.38
N ALA A 47 12.50 -5.38 12.41
CA ALA A 47 12.06 -6.72 12.78
C ALA A 47 10.56 -6.77 13.10
N THR A 48 10.04 -5.75 13.79
CA THR A 48 8.61 -5.63 14.07
C THR A 48 7.78 -5.57 12.78
N TYR A 49 8.25 -4.85 11.76
CA TYR A 49 7.56 -4.79 10.46
C TYR A 49 7.71 -6.08 9.66
N GLU A 50 8.88 -6.72 9.67
CA GLU A 50 9.10 -8.01 9.01
C GLU A 50 8.23 -9.10 9.64
N ASP A 51 8.17 -9.17 10.98
CA ASP A 51 7.27 -10.05 11.70
C ASP A 51 5.81 -9.75 11.34
N ALA A 52 5.41 -8.48 11.32
CA ALA A 52 4.04 -8.10 10.97
C ALA A 52 3.69 -8.44 9.50
N GLU A 53 4.63 -8.34 8.56
CA GLU A 53 4.44 -8.78 7.17
C GLU A 53 4.34 -10.31 7.08
N GLU A 54 5.20 -11.06 7.77
CA GLU A 54 5.18 -12.53 7.81
C GLU A 54 3.92 -13.11 8.46
N HIS A 55 3.40 -12.46 9.51
CA HIS A 55 2.17 -12.85 10.19
C HIS A 55 0.89 -12.30 9.53
N GLY A 56 1.00 -11.60 8.39
CA GLY A 56 -0.16 -11.03 7.68
C GLY A 56 -0.85 -9.87 8.41
N SER A 57 -0.17 -9.21 9.34
CA SER A 57 -0.67 -8.04 10.07
C SER A 57 -0.48 -6.72 9.31
N ILE A 58 0.29 -6.72 8.21
CA ILE A 58 0.46 -5.56 7.32
C ILE A 58 -0.18 -5.87 5.97
N VAL A 59 -1.00 -4.93 5.50
CA VAL A 59 -1.61 -4.95 4.16
C VAL A 59 -0.99 -3.84 3.32
N ARG A 60 -0.58 -4.17 2.10
CA ARG A 60 -0.09 -3.19 1.12
C ARG A 60 -1.23 -2.83 0.17
N LEU A 61 -1.64 -1.57 0.22
CA LEU A 61 -2.66 -1.05 -0.68
C LEU A 61 -2.03 -0.55 -1.99
N PRO A 62 -2.67 -0.78 -3.15
CA PRO A 62 -2.23 -0.24 -4.44
C PRO A 62 -2.37 1.30 -4.53
N CYS A 63 -3.28 1.89 -3.76
CA CYS A 63 -3.46 3.34 -3.60
C CYS A 63 -3.95 3.66 -2.19
N LYS A 64 -3.82 4.92 -1.77
CA LYS A 64 -4.22 5.41 -0.43
C LYS A 64 -5.38 6.41 -0.53
N VAL A 65 -6.01 6.69 0.62
CA VAL A 65 -6.96 7.80 0.73
C VAL A 65 -6.31 9.12 0.30
N GLY A 66 -7.02 9.88 -0.52
CA GLY A 66 -6.56 11.10 -1.16
C GLY A 66 -5.88 10.89 -2.53
N ASP A 67 -5.62 9.64 -2.94
CA ASP A 67 -5.15 9.37 -4.31
C ASP A 67 -6.29 9.52 -5.31
N THR A 68 -5.95 9.95 -6.51
CA THR A 68 -6.87 10.00 -7.66
C THR A 68 -6.75 8.72 -8.48
N VAL A 69 -7.89 8.11 -8.77
CA VAL A 69 -8.04 7.00 -9.73
C VAL A 69 -8.89 7.45 -10.91
N TRP A 70 -8.83 6.69 -11.99
CA TRP A 70 -9.53 6.99 -13.25
C TRP A 70 -10.41 5.81 -13.63
N ASP A 71 -11.72 6.01 -13.66
CA ASP A 71 -12.68 5.02 -14.16
C ASP A 71 -13.14 5.41 -15.56
N ASN A 72 -13.47 4.44 -16.40
CA ASN A 72 -14.06 4.68 -17.72
C ASN A 72 -15.60 4.69 -17.66
N ASP A 73 -16.15 5.28 -16.60
CA ASP A 73 -17.58 5.53 -16.44
C ASP A 73 -18.03 6.51 -17.54
N PHE A 74 -19.06 6.15 -18.32
CA PHE A 74 -19.59 6.96 -19.44
C PHE A 74 -18.76 7.00 -20.74
N GLY A 75 -17.79 6.10 -20.91
CA GLY A 75 -17.05 5.99 -22.18
C GLY A 75 -15.99 7.06 -22.38
N TYR A 76 -15.57 7.71 -21.30
CA TYR A 76 -14.39 8.55 -21.20
C TYR A 76 -13.75 8.36 -19.81
N PRO A 77 -12.45 8.68 -19.62
CA PRO A 77 -11.83 8.60 -18.31
C PRO A 77 -12.33 9.71 -17.38
N GLU A 78 -12.97 9.33 -16.27
CA GLU A 78 -13.44 10.21 -15.21
C GLU A 78 -12.57 10.02 -13.96
N SER A 79 -12.22 11.12 -13.29
CA SER A 79 -11.32 11.07 -12.14
C SER A 79 -12.09 11.01 -10.82
N TYR A 80 -11.66 10.16 -9.91
CA TYR A 80 -12.23 10.02 -8.57
C TYR A 80 -11.16 10.02 -7.49
N GLU A 81 -11.43 10.70 -6.37
CA GLU A 81 -10.55 10.67 -5.20
C GLU A 81 -10.98 9.56 -4.24
N ILE A 82 -10.04 8.71 -3.83
CA ILE A 82 -10.28 7.67 -2.83
C ILE A 82 -10.52 8.31 -1.46
N LYS A 83 -11.66 8.01 -0.84
CA LYS A 83 -12.06 8.54 0.48
C LYS A 83 -11.94 7.52 1.60
N ALA A 84 -12.17 6.24 1.29
CA ALA A 84 -12.08 5.17 2.26
C ALA A 84 -11.80 3.84 1.58
N PHE A 85 -11.48 2.83 2.40
CA PHE A 85 -11.50 1.44 1.98
C PHE A 85 -12.00 0.54 3.12
N SER A 86 -12.49 -0.63 2.77
CA SER A 86 -12.89 -1.69 3.69
C SER A 86 -12.33 -3.03 3.21
N TYR A 87 -12.43 -4.08 4.03
CA TYR A 87 -12.17 -5.45 3.61
C TYR A 87 -13.45 -6.28 3.76
N GLY A 88 -13.82 -6.96 2.68
CA GLY A 88 -15.02 -7.79 2.62
C GLY A 88 -16.33 -7.00 2.65
N TYR A 89 -17.42 -7.71 2.99
CA TYR A 89 -18.76 -7.13 3.00
C TYR A 89 -18.89 -6.05 4.09
N CYS A 90 -19.26 -4.84 3.68
CA CYS A 90 -19.55 -3.73 4.58
C CYS A 90 -21.01 -3.31 4.43
N ASP A 91 -21.84 -3.75 5.39
CA ASP A 91 -23.25 -3.41 5.48
C ASP A 91 -23.37 -1.87 5.60
N SER A 92 -23.98 -1.20 4.61
CA SER A 92 -24.20 0.27 4.45
C SER A 92 -23.51 0.98 3.26
N TYR A 93 -22.73 0.30 2.40
CA TYR A 93 -22.15 0.90 1.19
C TYR A 93 -22.57 0.18 -0.10
N VAL A 94 -22.46 0.86 -1.26
CA VAL A 94 -23.07 0.49 -2.54
C VAL A 94 -22.62 -0.90 -3.04
N GLU A 95 -23.61 -1.79 -3.16
CA GLU A 95 -23.73 -3.06 -3.92
C GLU A 95 -23.00 -4.36 -3.43
N PRO A 96 -23.62 -5.54 -3.67
CA PRO A 96 -23.37 -6.82 -3.01
C PRO A 96 -22.45 -7.77 -3.81
N ASP A 97 -22.10 -8.91 -3.20
CA ASP A 97 -21.35 -10.06 -3.76
C ASP A 97 -19.82 -9.97 -3.78
N ILE A 98 -19.20 -9.15 -2.92
CA ILE A 98 -17.73 -9.16 -2.74
C ILE A 98 -17.38 -9.40 -1.27
N GLU A 99 -17.09 -10.65 -0.92
CA GLU A 99 -16.87 -11.04 0.48
C GLU A 99 -15.39 -11.05 0.91
N ASP A 100 -14.43 -11.16 0.00
CA ASP A 100 -13.01 -11.40 0.34
C ASP A 100 -12.01 -10.50 -0.40
N GLN A 101 -12.30 -9.19 -0.51
CA GLN A 101 -11.39 -8.24 -1.14
C GLN A 101 -11.37 -6.89 -0.44
N ILE A 102 -10.32 -6.11 -0.70
CA ILE A 102 -10.27 -4.70 -0.32
C ILE A 102 -11.18 -3.93 -1.28
N ILE A 103 -12.12 -3.17 -0.72
CA ILE A 103 -13.06 -2.34 -1.47
C ILE A 103 -12.64 -0.89 -1.29
N PHE A 104 -12.51 -0.16 -2.39
CA PHE A 104 -12.22 1.27 -2.39
C PHE A 104 -13.49 2.07 -2.61
N TYR A 105 -13.65 3.15 -1.85
CA TYR A 105 -14.81 4.04 -1.93
C TYR A 105 -14.39 5.42 -2.39
N TYR A 106 -15.21 6.00 -3.26
CA TYR A 106 -15.03 7.35 -3.76
C TYR A 106 -16.35 8.14 -3.68
N GLU A 107 -16.21 9.45 -3.51
CA GLU A 107 -17.32 10.39 -3.36
C GLU A 107 -17.49 11.23 -4.63
N ASN A 108 -18.73 11.66 -4.88
CA ASN A 108 -18.98 12.71 -5.87
C ASN A 108 -18.75 14.10 -5.24
N TYR A 109 -18.92 15.16 -6.04
CA TYR A 109 -18.75 16.55 -5.60
C TYR A 109 -19.63 16.99 -4.41
N SER A 110 -20.65 16.21 -4.03
CA SER A 110 -21.50 16.48 -2.87
C SER A 110 -20.97 15.89 -1.55
N GLY A 111 -19.85 15.16 -1.58
CA GLY A 111 -19.28 14.50 -0.40
C GLY A 111 -20.06 13.26 0.05
N SER A 112 -20.93 12.73 -0.81
CA SER A 112 -21.61 11.44 -0.59
C SER A 112 -20.86 10.35 -1.33
N ILE A 113 -20.66 9.19 -0.68
CA ILE A 113 -20.07 8.02 -1.33
C ILE A 113 -20.97 7.64 -2.50
N THR A 114 -20.39 7.71 -3.70
CA THR A 114 -21.13 7.63 -4.96
C THR A 114 -20.82 6.34 -5.72
N GLY A 115 -19.75 5.66 -5.35
CA GLY A 115 -19.30 4.44 -6.00
C GLY A 115 -18.26 3.71 -5.16
N ALA A 116 -18.07 2.45 -5.52
CA ALA A 116 -17.09 1.57 -4.92
C ALA A 116 -16.56 0.61 -5.98
N PHE A 117 -15.30 0.19 -5.84
CA PHE A 117 -14.74 -0.87 -6.68
C PHE A 117 -13.87 -1.80 -5.84
N PRO A 118 -13.89 -3.13 -6.10
CA PRO A 118 -12.95 -4.04 -5.47
C PRO A 118 -11.56 -3.87 -6.07
N MET A 119 -10.54 -4.21 -5.29
CA MET A 119 -9.15 -4.20 -5.73
C MET A 119 -8.92 -4.99 -7.04
N SER A 120 -9.73 -6.02 -7.33
CA SER A 120 -9.68 -6.78 -8.59
C SER A 120 -10.02 -5.99 -9.86
N GLU A 121 -10.66 -4.83 -9.74
CA GLU A 121 -11.01 -3.98 -10.90
C GLU A 121 -9.89 -3.00 -11.30
N LEU A 122 -8.86 -2.85 -10.46
CA LEU A 122 -7.67 -2.08 -10.82
C LEU A 122 -6.95 -2.70 -12.03
N GLY A 123 -6.68 -1.87 -13.03
CA GLY A 123 -6.11 -2.23 -14.32
C GLY A 123 -7.11 -2.85 -15.31
N LYS A 124 -8.39 -3.00 -14.94
CA LYS A 124 -9.45 -3.51 -15.84
C LYS A 124 -10.41 -2.41 -16.23
N THR A 125 -11.06 -1.81 -15.24
CA THR A 125 -12.03 -0.71 -15.40
C THR A 125 -11.54 0.56 -14.70
N VAL A 126 -10.85 0.40 -13.56
CA VAL A 126 -10.27 1.51 -12.79
C VAL A 126 -8.75 1.53 -12.94
N PHE A 127 -8.15 2.71 -13.07
CA PHE A 127 -6.72 2.90 -13.34
C PHE A 127 -6.08 3.92 -12.41
N LEU A 128 -4.78 3.76 -12.15
CA LEU A 128 -4.04 4.70 -11.30
C LEU A 128 -3.60 5.95 -12.08
N THR A 129 -3.64 5.91 -13.41
CA THR A 129 -3.28 7.02 -14.28
C THR A 129 -4.30 7.22 -15.39
N HIS A 130 -4.44 8.47 -15.83
CA HIS A 130 -5.30 8.84 -16.96
C HIS A 130 -4.87 8.14 -18.25
N GLU A 131 -3.57 8.05 -18.50
CA GLU A 131 -3.01 7.43 -19.71
C GLU A 131 -3.38 5.95 -19.82
N GLU A 132 -3.34 5.21 -18.70
CA GLU A 132 -3.78 3.81 -18.66
C GLU A 132 -5.28 3.67 -18.98
N ALA A 133 -6.11 4.57 -18.44
CA ALA A 133 -7.54 4.59 -18.71
C ALA A 133 -7.86 4.89 -20.18
N GLU A 134 -7.22 5.90 -20.77
CA GLU A 134 -7.35 6.24 -22.18
C GLU A 134 -6.93 5.08 -23.09
N LYS A 135 -5.78 4.48 -22.79
CA LYS A 135 -5.27 3.34 -23.55
C LYS A 135 -6.24 2.17 -23.53
N LYS A 136 -6.82 1.85 -22.37
CA LYS A 136 -7.83 0.79 -22.27
C LYS A 136 -9.08 1.13 -23.08
N LEU A 137 -9.56 2.37 -22.97
CA LEU A 137 -10.74 2.83 -23.70
C LEU A 137 -10.54 2.75 -25.22
N GLU A 138 -9.35 3.11 -25.70
CA GLU A 138 -8.99 3.00 -27.13
C GLU A 138 -8.90 1.54 -27.59
N GLN A 139 -8.39 0.63 -26.76
CA GLN A 139 -8.40 -0.81 -27.08
C GLN A 139 -9.83 -1.33 -27.26
N LEU A 140 -10.73 -0.98 -26.34
CA LEU A 140 -12.13 -1.41 -26.41
C LEU A 140 -12.83 -0.86 -27.67
N LYS A 141 -12.52 0.37 -28.10
CA LYS A 141 -13.05 0.95 -29.34
C LYS A 141 -12.58 0.21 -30.59
N ASN A 142 -11.37 -0.33 -30.58
CA ASN A 142 -10.77 -1.05 -31.72
C ASN A 142 -11.17 -2.53 -31.77
N GLU A 143 -11.81 -3.06 -30.72
CA GLU A 143 -12.32 -4.44 -30.63
C GLU A 143 -13.78 -4.58 -31.11
N ILE A 144 -14.45 -3.47 -31.45
CA ILE A 144 -15.85 -3.39 -31.90
C ILE A 144 -15.90 -3.22 -33.43
#